data_AF-A0A068UH07-F1
#
_entry.id   AF-A0A068UH07-F1
#
_cell.length_a   1.000
_cell.length_b   1.000
_cell.length_c   1.000
_cell.angle_alpha   90.00
_cell.angle_beta   90.00
_cell.angle_gamma   90.00
#
_symmetry.space_group_name_H-M   'P 1'
#
loop_
_entity.id
_entity.type
_entity.pdbx_description
1 polymer ?
#
loop_
_entity_poly.entity_id
_entity_poly.type
_entity_poly.pdbx_seq_one_letter_code
_entity_poly.pdbx_strand_id
1 'polypeptide(L)'
;MAGDEDWRNNADTQKMSSEDVRKAGADNSKRPPGHNPGGVLHQRRNLPYSPTTMALIGFTIAGSIFYFTLYAKKKPEASARDVARVSTNTADPHDTGPRK
;
A
#
# COMPACT_ATOMS: atom_id res chain seq x y z
N MET A 1 -42.45 -28.51 -22.81
CA MET A 1 -41.61 -27.44 -23.41
C MET A 1 -41.06 -26.53 -22.30
N ALA A 2 -40.28 -27.07 -21.36
CA ALA A 2 -39.70 -26.29 -20.25
C ALA A 2 -38.17 -26.15 -20.35
N GLY A 3 -37.49 -27.00 -21.15
CA GLY A 3 -36.03 -27.02 -21.23
C GLY A 3 -35.40 -25.99 -22.19
N ASP A 4 -36.16 -25.43 -23.14
CA ASP A 4 -35.61 -24.51 -24.15
C ASP A 4 -35.39 -23.08 -23.63
N GLU A 5 -35.91 -22.75 -22.44
CA GLU A 5 -35.87 -21.40 -21.86
C GLU A 5 -34.94 -21.30 -20.64
N ASP A 6 -34.46 -22.42 -20.11
CA ASP A 6 -33.61 -22.50 -18.92
C ASP A 6 -32.27 -21.76 -19.09
N TRP A 7 -31.80 -21.60 -20.33
CA TRP A 7 -30.57 -20.86 -20.62
C TRP A 7 -30.67 -19.38 -20.20
N ARG A 8 -31.88 -18.78 -20.15
CA ARG A 8 -32.09 -17.39 -19.72
C ARG A 8 -31.78 -17.16 -18.25
N ASN A 9 -31.84 -18.20 -17.42
CA ASN A 9 -31.55 -18.13 -15.98
C ASN A 9 -30.05 -18.20 -15.68
N ASN A 10 -29.24 -18.68 -16.63
CA ASN A 10 -27.79 -18.88 -16.47
C ASN A 10 -26.95 -18.08 -17.49
N ALA A 11 -27.57 -17.20 -18.28
CA ALA A 11 -26.90 -16.42 -19.31
C ALA A 11 -25.88 -15.43 -18.70
N ASP A 12 -24.67 -15.35 -19.26
CA ASP A 12 -23.69 -14.35 -18.81
C ASP A 12 -24.11 -12.94 -19.26
N THR A 13 -24.66 -12.17 -18.32
CA THR A 13 -25.09 -10.79 -18.57
C THR A 13 -23.99 -9.76 -18.25
N GLN A 14 -22.76 -10.18 -17.93
CA GLN A 14 -21.71 -9.27 -17.43
C GLN A 14 -21.20 -8.29 -18.50
N LYS A 15 -21.33 -8.64 -19.79
CA LYS A 15 -20.88 -7.81 -20.92
C LYS A 15 -22.02 -7.11 -21.67
N MET A 16 -23.26 -7.30 -21.24
CA MET A 16 -24.44 -6.72 -21.88
C MET A 16 -24.88 -5.44 -21.16
N SER A 17 -25.42 -4.48 -21.92
CA SER A 17 -26.10 -3.31 -21.33
C SER A 17 -27.35 -3.75 -20.58
N SER A 18 -27.75 -3.00 -19.55
CA SER A 18 -28.98 -3.28 -18.79
C SER A 18 -30.23 -3.33 -19.66
N GLU A 19 -30.24 -2.59 -20.76
CA GLU A 19 -31.32 -2.58 -21.75
C GLU A 19 -31.34 -3.87 -22.58
N ASP A 20 -30.16 -4.36 -22.99
CA ASP A 20 -30.00 -5.59 -23.76
C ASP A 20 -30.37 -6.84 -22.94
N VAL A 21 -30.01 -6.85 -21.65
CA VAL A 21 -30.39 -7.94 -20.73
C VAL A 21 -31.90 -8.05 -20.58
N ARG A 22 -32.57 -6.90 -20.45
CA ARG A 22 -34.03 -6.82 -20.33
C ARG A 22 -34.72 -7.22 -21.63
N LYS A 23 -34.16 -6.84 -22.79
CA LYS A 23 -34.65 -7.26 -24.11
C LYS A 23 -34.47 -8.77 -24.35
N ALA A 24 -33.39 -9.36 -23.82
CA ALA A 24 -33.12 -10.79 -23.89
C ALA A 24 -33.95 -11.63 -22.89
N GLY A 25 -34.68 -10.99 -21.97
CA GLY A 25 -35.46 -11.68 -20.93
C GLY A 25 -34.58 -12.40 -19.91
N ALA A 26 -33.32 -11.99 -19.76
CA ALA A 26 -32.33 -12.61 -18.87
C ALA A 26 -32.17 -11.85 -17.54
N ASP A 27 -33.21 -11.12 -17.11
CA ASP A 27 -33.19 -10.34 -15.87
C ASP A 27 -32.94 -11.19 -14.62
N ASN A 28 -33.40 -12.44 -14.63
CA ASN A 28 -33.16 -13.41 -13.55
C ASN A 28 -31.71 -13.91 -13.47
N SER A 29 -30.93 -13.76 -14.55
CA SER A 29 -29.50 -14.12 -14.57
C SER A 29 -28.60 -13.01 -14.02
N LYS A 30 -29.17 -11.83 -13.70
CA LYS A 30 -28.40 -10.77 -13.03
C LYS A 30 -27.94 -11.27 -11.67
N ARG A 31 -26.63 -11.23 -11.43
CA ARG A 31 -26.09 -11.54 -10.10
C ARG A 31 -26.66 -10.57 -9.05
N PRO A 32 -26.84 -11.03 -7.79
CA PRO A 32 -27.37 -10.19 -6.73
C PRO A 32 -26.53 -8.92 -6.59
N PRO A 33 -27.17 -7.73 -6.48
CA PRO A 33 -26.46 -6.50 -6.17
C PRO A 33 -25.71 -6.67 -4.84
N GLY A 34 -24.41 -6.37 -4.83
CA GLY A 34 -23.52 -6.57 -3.67
C GLY A 34 -22.49 -7.69 -3.83
N HIS A 35 -22.63 -8.58 -4.82
CA HIS A 35 -21.56 -9.48 -5.22
C HIS A 35 -20.53 -8.70 -6.05
N ASN A 36 -19.50 -8.14 -5.39
CA ASN A 36 -18.37 -7.40 -5.97
C ASN A 36 -17.89 -8.00 -7.31
N PRO A 37 -18.38 -7.54 -8.47
CA PRO A 37 -17.99 -8.10 -9.75
C PRO A 37 -16.82 -7.25 -10.26
N GLY A 38 -15.65 -7.86 -10.48
CA GLY A 38 -14.52 -7.15 -11.09
C GLY A 38 -13.18 -7.27 -10.39
N GLY A 39 -13.02 -8.16 -9.42
CA GLY A 39 -11.68 -8.62 -9.04
C GLY A 39 -11.17 -9.61 -10.10
N VAL A 40 -9.97 -9.39 -10.64
CA VAL A 40 -9.25 -10.46 -11.34
C VAL A 40 -9.09 -11.61 -10.34
N LEU A 41 -9.28 -12.85 -10.80
CA LEU A 41 -9.05 -14.03 -9.97
C LEU A 41 -7.62 -13.95 -9.37
N HIS A 42 -7.51 -13.89 -8.04
CA HIS A 42 -6.27 -13.64 -7.25
C HIS A 42 -5.78 -12.19 -7.09
N GLN A 43 -6.46 -11.17 -7.63
CA GLN A 43 -6.08 -9.77 -7.42
C GLN A 43 -6.84 -9.17 -6.23
N ARG A 44 -6.10 -8.94 -5.15
CA ARG A 44 -6.65 -8.30 -3.96
C ARG A 44 -6.75 -6.78 -4.16
N ARG A 45 -7.97 -6.26 -4.24
CA ARG A 45 -8.22 -4.82 -4.48
C ARG A 45 -7.83 -3.94 -3.28
N ASN A 46 -7.95 -4.46 -2.05
CA ASN A 46 -7.64 -3.72 -0.83
C ASN A 46 -6.61 -4.47 0.03
N LEU A 47 -5.51 -3.80 0.39
CA LEU A 47 -4.53 -4.29 1.35
C LEU A 47 -5.12 -4.38 2.77
N PRO A 48 -4.53 -5.17 3.70
CA PRO A 48 -5.12 -5.36 5.03
C PRO A 48 -4.95 -4.12 5.92
N TYR A 49 -4.08 -3.21 5.50
CA TYR A 49 -3.75 -1.96 6.20
C TYR A 49 -3.68 -0.84 5.17
N SER A 50 -4.07 0.36 5.60
CA SER A 50 -3.98 1.54 4.74
C SER A 50 -2.52 1.92 4.46
N PRO A 51 -2.22 2.54 3.30
CA PRO A 51 -0.89 3.09 3.03
C PRO A 51 -0.39 4.03 4.13
N THR A 52 -1.28 4.84 4.70
CA THR A 52 -0.96 5.76 5.80
C THR A 52 -0.52 5.03 7.06
N THR A 53 -1.23 3.96 7.43
CA THR A 53 -0.85 3.12 8.58
C THR A 53 0.53 2.50 8.38
N MET A 54 0.79 1.99 7.18
CA MET A 54 2.10 1.43 6.82
C MET A 54 3.22 2.48 6.88
N ALA A 55 2.96 3.69 6.39
CA ALA A 55 3.92 4.79 6.46
C ALA A 55 4.25 5.20 7.90
N LEU A 56 3.24 5.31 8.77
CA LEU A 56 3.44 5.64 10.19
C LEU A 56 4.27 4.56 10.91
N ILE A 57 3.97 3.28 10.66
CA ILE A 57 4.73 2.18 11.25
C ILE A 57 6.18 2.20 10.76
N GLY A 58 6.39 2.31 9.44
CA GLY A 58 7.73 2.39 8.85
C GLY A 58 8.55 3.55 9.39
N PHE A 59 7.94 4.73 9.52
CA PHE A 59 8.58 5.90 10.10
C PHE A 59 8.96 5.68 11.57
N THR A 60 8.08 5.05 12.35
CA THR A 60 8.33 4.76 13.77
C THR A 60 9.50 3.79 13.95
N ILE A 61 9.58 2.74 13.11
CA ILE A 61 10.69 1.79 13.11
C ILE A 61 12.00 2.50 12.72
N ALA A 62 12.00 3.27 11.64
CA ALA A 62 13.18 4.01 11.21
C ALA A 62 13.67 5.02 12.28
N GLY A 63 12.74 5.78 12.87
CA GLY A 63 13.04 6.75 13.93
C GLY A 63 13.60 6.10 15.19
N SER A 64 13.06 4.95 15.61
CA SER A 64 13.58 4.21 16.77
C SER A 64 14.99 3.68 16.54
N ILE A 65 15.24 3.06 15.37
CA ILE A 65 16.60 2.62 14.99
C ILE A 65 17.56 3.80 14.98
N PHE A 66 17.17 4.92 14.36
CA PHE A 66 17.97 6.14 14.32
C PHE A 66 18.29 6.66 15.72
N TYR A 67 17.29 6.74 16.60
CA TYR A 67 17.46 7.15 18.00
C TYR A 67 18.45 6.23 18.73
N PHE A 68 18.21 4.91 18.72
CA PHE A 68 19.11 3.98 19.40
C PHE A 68 20.53 4.03 18.84
N THR A 69 20.69 4.17 17.53
CA THR A 69 22.00 4.29 16.89
C THR A 69 22.73 5.54 17.40
N LEU A 70 22.05 6.69 17.41
CA LEU A 70 22.64 7.93 17.91
C LEU A 70 23.08 7.81 19.37
N TYR A 71 22.24 7.24 20.24
CA TYR A 71 22.53 7.20 21.67
C TYR A 71 23.48 6.07 22.07
N ALA A 72 23.38 4.89 21.46
CA ALA A 72 24.26 3.76 21.78
C ALA A 72 25.67 3.90 21.18
N LYS A 73 25.81 4.64 20.07
CA LYS A 73 27.10 4.88 19.40
C LYS A 73 27.60 6.32 19.55
N LYS A 74 26.98 7.12 20.41
CA LYS A 74 27.38 8.52 20.64
C LYS A 74 28.85 8.58 21.06
N LYS A 75 29.71 9.16 20.24
CA LYS A 75 31.06 9.57 20.64
C LYS A 75 30.92 10.89 21.43
N PRO A 76 31.26 10.94 22.73
CA PRO A 76 31.15 12.17 23.52
C PRO A 76 32.10 13.27 23.02
N GLU A 77 33.20 12.90 22.37
CA GLU A 77 34.22 13.80 21.85
C GLU A 77 33.77 14.55 20.58
N ALA A 78 32.86 13.95 19.80
CA ALA A 78 32.39 14.50 18.52
C ALA A 78 31.01 15.15 18.69
N SER A 79 30.93 16.46 18.49
CA SER A 79 29.66 17.17 18.49
C SER A 79 28.87 16.88 17.22
N ALA A 80 27.53 16.98 17.29
CA ALA A 80 26.67 16.90 16.12
C ALA A 80 27.07 17.92 15.03
N ARG A 81 27.58 19.08 15.44
CA ARG A 81 28.10 20.12 14.53
C ARG A 81 29.35 19.67 13.78
N ASP A 82 30.24 18.95 14.45
CA ASP A 82 31.49 18.46 13.86
C ASP A 82 31.17 17.38 12.82
N VAL A 83 30.26 16.45 13.17
CA VAL A 83 29.78 15.41 12.25
C VAL A 83 29.09 16.03 11.03
N ALA A 84 28.27 17.06 11.24
CA ALA A 84 27.62 17.78 10.14
C ALA A 84 28.65 18.41 9.19
N ARG A 85 29.66 19.11 9.73
CA ARG A 85 30.74 19.70 8.92
C ARG A 85 31.52 18.66 8.14
N VAL A 86 31.82 17.52 8.75
CA VAL A 86 32.49 16.39 8.07
C VAL A 86 31.61 15.86 6.94
N SER A 87 30.31 15.65 7.20
CA SER A 87 29.37 15.15 6.18
C SER A 87 29.15 16.11 5.02
N THR A 88 29.27 17.43 5.26
CA THR A 88 29.15 18.47 4.22
C THR A 88 30.50 18.85 3.60
N ASN A 89 31.59 18.17 3.96
CA ASN A 89 32.95 18.47 3.52
C ASN A 89 33.40 19.92 3.79
N THR A 90 32.94 20.50 4.89
CA THR A 90 33.29 21.85 5.37
C THR A 90 34.03 21.82 6.71
N ALA A 91 34.50 20.65 7.12
CA ALA A 91 35.24 20.47 8.37
C ALA A 91 36.68 20.98 8.25
N ASP A 92 37.14 21.65 9.30
CA ASP A 92 38.54 21.96 9.50
C ASP A 92 39.25 20.78 10.21
N PRO A 93 40.55 20.53 9.98
CA PRO A 93 41.31 19.53 10.75
C PRO A 93 41.17 19.68 12.28
N HIS A 94 40.98 20.89 12.80
CA HIS A 94 40.73 21.14 14.22
C HIS A 94 39.34 20.64 14.70
N ASP A 95 38.38 20.45 13.80
CA ASP A 95 37.03 19.96 14.11
C ASP A 95 36.95 18.42 14.25
N THR A 96 37.99 17.69 13.80
CA THR A 96 38.00 16.20 13.76
C THR A 96 39.00 15.56 14.74
N GLY A 97 39.77 16.37 15.46
CA GLY A 97 40.75 15.89 16.44
C GLY A 97 40.14 15.47 17.79
N PRO A 98 40.79 14.56 18.54
CA PRO A 98 40.37 14.19 19.87
C PRO A 98 40.45 15.38 20.83
N ARG A 99 39.35 15.68 21.52
CA ARG A 99 39.29 16.73 22.56
C ARG A 99 39.61 16.10 23.92
N LYS A 100 40.52 16.73 24.67
CA LYS A 100 40.81 16.38 26.06
C LYS A 100 39.71 16.88 27.00
#